data_AF-A0AAV3QNH8-F1
#
_entry.id   AF-A0AAV3QNH8-F1
#
_cell.length_a   1.000
_cell.length_b   1.000
_cell.length_c   1.000
_cell.angle_alpha   90.00
_cell.angle_beta   90.00
_cell.angle_gamma   90.00
#
_symmetry.space_group_name_H-M   'P 1'
#
loop_
_entity.id
_entity.type
_entity.pdbx_description
1 polymer ?
#
loop_
_entity_poly.entity_id
_entity_poly.type
_entity_poly.pdbx_seq_one_letter_code
_entity_poly.pdbx_strand_id
1 'polypeptide(L)'
;MNTNKMFGMKNKAGGVSTQSKGGSRNVGGGSEAAGLELRPGGMLVQKRNSDSNQNSISVPTIKVRVKYGSSYHEVNISSQASFGDLKKMLAEQTGLHHQDQKILYKDKERDSKSFIDYVGVKNGSKLVLLEDEISKERRCIESRKNSRMEKASKDIAAIRMEVDKFAKQVASVEMDINGGKKVMETTILSLTEHLMNQLIKLDGISADGDVKLQRKMQVTRVQKYIETLDTLKIKNSMMGSNRANTKFPTRHQHPQVFTCEMKIYNNQDKPDKRDWPGTNARPAMISTKWETF
;
A
#
# COMPACT_ATOMS: atom_id res chain seq x y z
N MET A 1 -37.53 34.06 34.28
CA MET A 1 -38.05 35.16 35.11
C MET A 1 -37.29 35.10 36.43
N ASN A 2 -36.19 35.84 36.60
CA ASN A 2 -36.13 37.18 37.23
C ASN A 2 -36.98 37.20 38.54
N THR A 3 -36.46 37.44 39.75
CA THR A 3 -35.61 38.57 40.18
C THR A 3 -35.07 38.42 41.61
N ASN A 4 -33.85 38.93 41.82
CA ASN A 4 -33.33 39.79 42.92
C ASN A 4 -33.92 39.81 44.34
N LYS A 5 -33.00 39.71 45.32
CA LYS A 5 -32.94 40.44 46.62
C LYS A 5 -31.55 40.09 47.24
N MET A 6 -30.71 40.95 47.82
CA MET A 6 -30.92 42.13 48.68
C MET A 6 -29.71 43.09 48.67
N PHE A 7 -30.00 44.35 49.01
CA PHE A 7 -29.18 45.42 49.62
C PHE A 7 -28.06 44.89 50.57
N GLY A 8 -26.87 45.46 50.72
CA GLY A 8 -26.39 46.83 50.54
C GLY A 8 -26.15 47.49 51.90
N MET A 9 -24.89 47.60 52.37
CA MET A 9 -24.44 48.62 53.34
C MET A 9 -22.89 48.67 53.49
N LYS A 10 -22.38 49.90 53.57
CA LYS A 10 -20.98 50.36 53.56
C LYS A 10 -20.32 50.35 54.95
N ASN A 11 -18.98 50.50 54.97
CA ASN A 11 -18.10 51.31 55.86
C ASN A 11 -16.76 50.55 56.10
N LYS A 12 -15.55 51.11 56.28
CA LYS A 12 -14.94 52.45 56.34
C LYS A 12 -13.40 52.24 56.40
N ALA A 13 -12.63 53.28 56.06
CA ALA A 13 -11.17 53.30 55.82
C ALA A 13 -10.23 53.38 57.05
N GLY A 14 -8.93 53.21 56.78
CA GLY A 14 -7.75 53.64 57.56
C GLY A 14 -6.74 52.50 57.80
N GLY A 15 -5.42 52.59 57.65
CA GLY A 15 -4.44 53.63 57.28
C GLY A 15 -3.03 53.09 57.62
N VAL A 16 -2.03 53.35 56.75
CA VAL A 16 -0.61 53.77 56.96
C VAL A 16 0.08 53.30 58.28
N SER A 17 1.28 52.69 58.37
CA SER A 17 2.63 53.11 57.87
C SER A 17 3.75 52.09 58.27
N THR A 18 4.76 51.95 57.39
CA THR A 18 6.24 52.12 57.58
C THR A 18 7.08 51.20 58.51
N GLN A 19 7.87 50.34 57.84
CA GLN A 19 9.35 50.15 57.90
C GLN A 19 10.15 50.31 59.20
N SER A 20 10.99 49.32 59.51
CA SER A 20 12.38 49.54 59.98
C SER A 20 13.32 48.37 59.61
N LYS A 21 14.59 48.72 59.43
CA LYS A 21 15.72 47.98 58.83
C LYS A 21 16.39 46.98 59.79
N GLY A 22 17.13 46.03 59.21
CA GLY A 22 18.34 45.47 59.84
C GLY A 22 18.80 44.17 59.20
N GLY A 23 19.93 44.18 58.49
CA GLY A 23 20.56 42.99 57.91
C GLY A 23 21.87 42.62 58.59
N SER A 24 22.31 41.36 58.45
CA SER A 24 23.68 40.96 58.08
C SER A 24 23.84 39.42 58.12
N ARG A 25 24.26 38.85 56.97
CA ARG A 25 25.25 37.76 56.72
C ARG A 25 25.27 36.55 57.70
N ASN A 26 25.30 35.28 57.30
CA ASN A 26 26.16 34.65 56.27
C ASN A 26 25.86 33.13 56.17
N VAL A 27 26.35 32.49 55.09
CA VAL A 27 26.70 31.05 54.92
C VAL A 27 25.58 30.01 54.67
N GLY A 28 25.70 29.34 53.51
CA GLY A 28 25.79 27.87 53.52
C GLY A 28 24.69 27.09 52.83
N GLY A 29 24.93 26.72 51.57
CA GLY A 29 24.87 25.32 51.13
C GLY A 29 23.52 24.59 51.10
N GLY A 30 23.09 24.26 49.88
CA GLY A 30 22.78 22.86 49.58
C GLY A 30 21.31 22.44 49.60
N SER A 31 20.93 21.90 48.45
CA SER A 31 19.82 20.98 48.22
C SER A 31 18.40 21.57 48.23
N GLU A 32 17.91 21.79 47.01
CA GLU A 32 16.50 21.73 46.64
C GLU A 32 15.83 20.54 47.34
N ALA A 33 15.19 20.81 48.48
CA ALA A 33 14.33 19.86 49.16
C ALA A 33 13.08 19.70 48.29
N ALA A 34 13.10 18.57 47.58
CA ALA A 34 12.05 18.08 46.70
C ALA A 34 10.64 18.30 47.27
N GLY A 35 9.69 18.61 46.37
CA GLY A 35 8.32 18.99 46.69
C GLY A 35 7.60 18.10 47.70
N LEU A 36 7.67 18.45 48.97
CA LEU A 36 6.86 17.92 50.05
C LEU A 36 5.77 18.94 50.36
N GLU A 37 4.51 18.54 50.30
CA GLU A 37 3.37 19.31 50.78
C GLU A 37 2.96 18.87 52.18
N LEU A 38 2.58 19.82 53.03
CA LEU A 38 2.04 19.55 54.36
C LEU A 38 0.52 19.35 54.28
N ARG A 39 0.03 18.19 54.70
CA ARG A 39 -1.42 17.91 54.79
C ARG A 39 -2.00 18.42 56.12
N PRO A 40 -3.30 18.78 56.18
CA PRO A 40 -3.97 19.07 57.45
C PRO A 40 -3.85 17.84 58.36
N GLY A 41 -3.02 17.94 59.41
CA GLY A 41 -2.53 16.80 60.19
C GLY A 41 -1.01 16.80 60.41
N GLY A 42 -0.26 17.70 59.77
CA GLY A 42 1.18 17.90 60.04
C GLY A 42 2.12 16.95 59.29
N MET A 43 1.59 16.06 58.45
CA MET A 43 2.38 15.08 57.70
C MET A 43 2.88 15.68 56.38
N LEU A 44 4.20 15.62 56.15
CA LEU A 44 4.84 15.97 54.89
C LEU A 44 4.67 14.82 53.89
N VAL A 45 4.01 15.06 52.77
CA VAL A 45 3.83 14.08 51.69
C VAL A 45 4.37 14.62 50.38
N GLN A 46 4.95 13.77 49.55
CA GLN A 46 5.47 14.17 48.24
C GLN A 46 4.34 14.68 47.34
N LYS A 47 4.47 15.92 46.88
CA LYS A 47 3.52 16.61 45.99
C LYS A 47 3.47 15.88 44.65
N ARG A 48 2.30 15.35 44.27
CA ARG A 48 2.06 14.85 42.91
C ARG A 48 1.76 16.06 42.03
N ASN A 49 2.80 16.65 41.42
CA ASN A 49 2.60 17.68 40.41
C ASN A 49 2.02 17.03 39.15
N SER A 50 0.76 17.30 38.84
CA SER A 50 0.11 17.02 37.55
C SER A 50 0.43 18.09 36.49
N ASP A 51 1.63 18.69 36.57
CA ASP A 51 2.17 19.66 35.61
C ASP A 51 3.51 19.18 35.02
N SER A 52 3.67 17.87 34.82
CA SER A 52 4.83 17.29 34.14
C SER A 52 4.68 17.22 32.61
N ASN A 53 4.00 18.19 32.00
CA ASN A 53 4.05 18.39 30.53
C ASN A 53 5.08 19.44 30.10
N GLN A 54 6.06 19.73 30.96
CA GLN A 54 7.36 20.33 30.58
C GLN A 54 8.54 19.38 30.78
N ASN A 55 8.27 18.07 30.88
CA ASN A 55 9.28 17.03 30.68
C ASN A 55 8.89 16.19 29.45
N SER A 56 8.56 16.86 28.34
CA SER A 56 8.88 16.26 27.06
C SER A 56 10.39 16.07 27.09
N ILE A 57 10.85 14.83 27.20
CA ILE A 57 12.26 14.50 26.94
C ILE A 57 12.49 15.02 25.52
N SER A 58 13.04 16.22 25.42
CA SER A 58 13.28 16.87 24.14
C SER A 58 14.28 15.99 23.45
N VAL A 59 13.82 15.24 22.45
CA VAL A 59 14.68 14.30 21.73
C VAL A 59 15.84 15.14 21.21
N PRO A 60 17.09 14.87 21.63
CA PRO A 60 18.19 15.78 21.38
C PRO A 60 18.31 16.03 19.88
N THR A 61 18.02 17.25 19.44
CA THR A 61 18.18 17.64 18.04
C THR A 61 19.64 18.01 17.81
N ILE A 62 20.19 17.42 16.78
CA ILE A 62 21.58 17.54 16.36
C ILE A 62 21.61 18.32 15.06
N LYS A 63 22.50 19.30 14.97
CA LYS A 63 22.82 19.97 13.71
C LYS A 63 23.93 19.22 12.99
N VAL A 64 23.68 18.80 11.76
CA VAL A 64 24.68 18.13 10.91
C VAL A 64 24.99 18.99 9.70
N ARG A 65 26.26 19.04 9.30
CA ARG A 65 26.73 19.76 8.12
C ARG A 65 27.04 18.75 7.02
N VAL A 66 26.28 18.79 5.94
CA VAL A 66 26.37 17.86 4.83
C VAL A 66 26.99 18.58 3.64
N LYS A 67 28.18 18.14 3.22
CA LYS A 67 28.83 18.63 2.01
C LYS A 67 28.22 17.93 0.80
N TYR A 68 27.78 18.68 -0.19
CA TYR A 68 27.30 18.16 -1.47
C TYR A 68 27.97 18.96 -2.60
N GLY A 69 28.79 18.30 -3.42
CA GLY A 69 29.63 18.99 -4.41
C GLY A 69 30.49 20.08 -3.76
N SER A 70 30.21 21.34 -4.10
CA SER A 70 30.89 22.54 -3.58
C SER A 70 30.14 23.25 -2.45
N SER A 71 28.89 22.86 -2.16
CA SER A 71 28.04 23.49 -1.13
C SER A 71 28.02 22.70 0.18
N TYR A 72 27.64 23.39 1.26
CA TYR A 72 27.34 22.79 2.54
C TYR A 72 25.89 23.07 2.91
N HIS A 73 25.16 22.02 3.29
CA HIS A 73 23.79 22.09 3.77
C HIS A 73 23.78 21.77 5.26
N GLU A 74 23.23 22.66 6.07
CA GLU A 74 23.04 22.42 7.49
C GLU A 74 21.62 21.91 7.75
N VAL A 75 21.51 20.74 8.39
CA VAL A 75 20.23 20.08 8.65
C VAL A 75 20.09 19.82 10.14
N ASN A 76 18.92 20.15 10.70
CA ASN A 76 18.57 19.83 12.07
C ASN A 76 17.83 18.50 12.09
N ILE A 77 18.37 17.50 12.78
CA ILE A 77 17.80 16.15 12.83
C ILE A 77 17.81 15.60 14.24
N SER A 78 16.86 14.75 14.59
CA SER A 78 16.87 14.04 15.87
C SER A 78 18.08 13.11 15.98
N SER A 79 18.71 13.07 17.15
CA SER A 79 19.78 12.13 17.48
C SER A 79 19.38 10.67 17.28
N GLN A 80 18.12 10.34 17.52
CA GLN A 80 17.54 9.00 17.40
C GLN A 80 17.03 8.69 15.97
N ALA A 81 17.18 9.62 15.02
CA ALA A 81 16.71 9.40 13.66
C ALA A 81 17.67 8.48 12.87
N SER A 82 17.14 7.93 11.78
CA SER A 82 17.92 7.12 10.85
C SER A 82 18.61 7.99 9.79
N PHE A 83 19.65 7.44 9.15
CA PHE A 83 20.21 8.06 7.94
C PHE A 83 19.19 8.14 6.81
N GLY A 84 18.17 7.26 6.77
CA GLY A 84 17.06 7.35 5.83
C GLY A 84 16.24 8.63 6.01
N ASP A 85 16.01 9.06 7.25
CA ASP A 85 15.31 10.31 7.54
C ASP A 85 16.17 11.52 7.17
N LEU A 86 17.49 11.46 7.43
CA LEU A 86 18.43 12.48 6.96
C LEU A 86 18.42 12.60 5.43
N LYS A 87 18.41 11.48 4.70
CA LYS A 87 18.35 11.47 3.23
C LYS A 87 17.06 12.11 2.71
N LYS A 88 15.92 11.90 3.37
CA LYS A 88 14.65 12.56 3.01
C LYS A 88 14.72 14.08 3.19
N MET A 89 15.24 14.55 4.32
CA MET A 89 15.40 16.00 4.56
C MET A 89 16.38 16.64 3.56
N LEU A 90 17.46 15.92 3.21
CA LEU A 90 18.40 16.37 2.19
C LEU A 90 17.80 16.34 0.78
N ALA A 91 16.82 15.48 0.52
CA ALA A 91 16.18 15.41 -0.80
C ALA A 91 15.48 16.72 -1.16
N GLU A 92 14.86 17.38 -0.18
CA GLU A 92 14.24 18.70 -0.37
C GLU A 92 15.27 19.79 -0.67
N GLN A 93 16.45 19.73 -0.07
CA GLN A 93 17.49 20.75 -0.20
C GLN A 93 18.39 20.55 -1.43
N THR A 94 18.64 19.31 -1.82
CA THR A 94 19.57 18.94 -2.91
C THR A 94 18.85 18.55 -4.20
N GLY A 95 17.54 18.30 -4.14
CA GLY A 95 16.74 17.78 -5.26
C GLY A 95 17.02 16.31 -5.60
N LEU A 96 17.93 15.64 -4.88
CA LEU A 96 18.23 14.23 -5.08
C LEU A 96 17.26 13.35 -4.33
N HIS A 97 16.76 12.30 -4.97
CA HIS A 97 15.88 11.35 -4.29
C HIS A 97 16.64 10.56 -3.22
N HIS A 98 15.98 10.26 -2.10
CA HIS A 98 16.60 9.62 -0.92
C HIS A 98 17.28 8.27 -1.17
N GLN A 99 16.97 7.59 -2.29
CA GLN A 99 17.61 6.33 -2.70
C GLN A 99 18.89 6.54 -3.51
N ASP A 100 19.07 7.70 -4.16
CA ASP A 100 20.29 8.02 -4.93
C ASP A 100 21.36 8.68 -4.05
N GLN A 101 21.03 8.90 -2.79
CA GLN A 101 21.88 9.60 -1.85
C GLN A 101 22.80 8.60 -1.12
N LYS A 102 24.10 8.77 -1.32
CA LYS A 102 25.15 8.04 -0.61
C LYS A 102 25.80 8.96 0.41
N ILE A 103 25.58 8.67 1.69
CA ILE A 103 26.13 9.47 2.80
C ILE A 103 27.38 8.79 3.35
N LEU A 104 28.48 9.54 3.40
CA LEU A 104 29.74 9.15 4.01
C LEU A 104 29.94 9.88 5.34
N TYR A 105 30.26 9.12 6.38
CA TYR A 105 30.70 9.65 7.67
C TYR A 105 32.00 8.98 8.08
N LYS A 106 33.05 9.78 8.29
CA LYS A 106 34.42 9.31 8.54
C LYS A 106 34.87 8.32 7.44
N ASP A 107 34.68 8.72 6.18
CA ASP A 107 35.04 7.95 4.98
C ASP A 107 34.36 6.57 4.86
N LYS A 108 33.32 6.33 5.66
CA LYS A 108 32.52 5.10 5.63
C LYS A 108 31.11 5.39 5.15
N GLU A 109 30.65 4.60 4.20
CA GLU A 109 29.29 4.63 3.67
C GLU A 109 28.29 4.20 4.73
N ARG A 110 27.15 4.90 4.79
CA ARG A 110 26.08 4.65 5.77
C ARG A 110 24.80 4.23 5.08
N ASP A 111 24.26 3.10 5.55
CA ASP A 111 22.98 2.59 5.10
C ASP A 111 21.82 3.40 5.69
N SER A 112 20.70 3.45 4.96
CA SER A 112 19.49 4.18 5.34
C SER A 112 18.86 3.65 6.63
N LYS A 113 19.08 2.37 6.99
CA LYS A 113 18.55 1.76 8.22
C LYS A 113 19.42 2.04 9.46
N SER A 114 20.62 2.57 9.28
CA SER A 114 21.50 2.89 10.40
C SER A 114 21.00 4.13 11.14
N PHE A 115 21.15 4.15 12.46
CA PHE A 115 20.81 5.30 13.29
C PHE A 115 22.01 6.24 13.46
N ILE A 116 21.70 7.52 13.58
CA ILE A 116 22.69 8.62 13.64
C ILE A 116 23.52 8.54 14.93
N ASP A 117 22.86 8.28 16.06
CA ASP A 117 23.49 8.07 17.37
C ASP A 117 24.41 6.85 17.41
N TYR A 118 23.98 5.71 16.84
CA TYR A 118 24.77 4.47 16.81
C TYR A 118 26.08 4.62 16.02
N VAL A 119 26.04 5.44 14.96
CA VAL A 119 27.22 5.75 14.15
C VAL A 119 28.15 6.78 14.82
N GLY A 120 27.70 7.41 15.90
CA GLY A 120 28.45 8.40 16.67
C GLY A 120 28.45 9.79 16.04
N VAL A 121 27.44 10.10 15.22
CA VAL A 121 27.25 11.45 14.67
C VAL A 121 26.73 12.36 15.78
N LYS A 122 27.49 13.42 16.08
CA LYS A 122 27.18 14.43 17.12
C LYS A 122 26.90 15.79 16.50
N ASN A 123 26.56 16.77 17.35
CA ASN A 123 26.30 18.15 16.92
C ASN A 123 27.50 18.75 16.20
N GLY A 124 27.28 19.36 15.04
CA GLY A 124 28.30 19.95 14.18
C GLY A 124 29.10 18.95 13.33
N SER A 125 28.75 17.66 13.37
CA SER A 125 29.41 16.62 12.57
C SER A 125 29.34 16.93 11.07
N LYS A 126 30.43 16.61 10.38
CA LYS A 126 30.54 16.76 8.92
C LYS A 126 30.23 15.43 8.24
N LEU A 127 29.35 15.48 7.26
CA LEU A 127 28.95 14.37 6.39
C LEU A 127 29.24 14.76 4.95
N VAL A 128 29.53 13.78 4.10
CA VAL A 128 29.66 14.01 2.66
C VAL A 128 28.54 13.25 1.98
N LEU A 129 27.72 13.97 1.21
CA LEU A 129 26.72 13.41 0.34
C LEU A 129 27.31 13.28 -1.06
N LEU A 130 27.23 12.08 -1.61
CA LEU A 130 27.53 11.78 -3.00
C LEU A 130 26.25 11.31 -3.69
N GLU A 131 26.12 11.66 -4.97
CA GLU A 131 25.10 11.10 -5.84
C GLU A 131 25.57 9.72 -6.31
N ASP A 132 24.70 8.72 -6.18
CA ASP A 132 24.91 7.40 -6.73
C ASP A 132 24.21 7.30 -8.09
N GLU A 133 24.99 7.56 -9.16
CA GLU A 133 24.51 7.50 -10.55
C GLU A 133 23.91 6.12 -10.90
N ILE A 134 24.43 5.04 -10.29
CA ILE A 134 23.93 3.67 -10.50
C ILE A 134 22.51 3.53 -9.93
N SER A 135 22.28 4.08 -8.74
CA SER A 135 20.95 4.07 -8.11
C SER A 135 19.94 4.92 -8.89
N LYS A 136 20.38 6.06 -9.44
CA LYS A 136 19.53 6.93 -10.27
C LYS A 136 19.12 6.26 -11.56
N GLU A 137 20.07 5.63 -12.26
CA GLU A 137 19.78 4.89 -13.48
C GLU A 137 18.88 3.68 -13.19
N ARG A 138 19.14 2.95 -12.11
CA ARG A 138 18.28 1.83 -11.67
C ARG A 138 16.83 2.27 -11.46
N ARG A 139 16.58 3.40 -10.76
CA ARG A 139 15.21 3.91 -10.57
C ARG A 139 14.58 4.33 -11.89
N CYS A 140 15.33 4.98 -12.78
CA CYS A 140 14.82 5.41 -14.08
C CYS A 140 14.34 4.20 -14.90
N ILE A 141 15.14 3.14 -14.96
CA ILE A 141 14.80 1.89 -15.64
C ILE A 141 13.57 1.24 -15.00
N GLU A 142 13.53 1.15 -13.68
CA GLU A 142 12.40 0.55 -12.95
C GLU A 142 11.11 1.33 -13.16
N SER A 143 11.15 2.66 -13.07
CA SER A 143 9.99 3.53 -13.30
C SER A 143 9.45 3.39 -14.72
N ARG A 144 10.35 3.27 -15.71
CA ARG A 144 9.98 3.02 -17.10
C ARG A 144 9.35 1.64 -17.28
N LYS A 145 9.87 0.61 -16.63
CA LYS A 145 9.28 -0.74 -16.65
C LYS A 145 7.90 -0.74 -16.00
N ASN A 146 7.74 -0.09 -14.85
CA ASN A 146 6.47 0.02 -14.14
C ASN A 146 5.42 0.76 -14.97
N SER A 147 5.78 1.88 -15.59
CA SER A 147 4.87 2.63 -16.48
C SER A 147 4.42 1.79 -17.69
N ARG A 148 5.33 1.03 -18.30
CA ARG A 148 4.98 0.09 -19.38
C ARG A 148 4.02 -1.00 -18.90
N MET A 149 4.28 -1.55 -17.71
CA MET A 149 3.44 -2.58 -17.11
C MET A 149 2.03 -2.06 -16.77
N GLU A 150 1.97 -0.87 -16.19
CA GLU A 150 0.71 -0.21 -15.85
C GLU A 150 -0.10 0.09 -17.11
N LYS A 151 0.54 0.56 -18.18
CA LYS A 151 -0.11 0.75 -19.48
C LYS A 151 -0.69 -0.56 -20.01
N ALA A 152 0.11 -1.64 -20.04
CA ALA A 152 -0.35 -2.95 -20.48
C ALA A 152 -1.55 -3.46 -19.64
N SER A 153 -1.50 -3.27 -18.33
CA SER A 153 -2.59 -3.63 -17.42
C SER A 153 -3.88 -2.85 -17.70
N LYS A 154 -3.77 -1.53 -17.93
CA LYS A 154 -4.90 -0.68 -18.32
C LYS A 154 -5.50 -1.12 -19.66
N ASP A 155 -4.66 -1.40 -20.66
CA ASP A 155 -5.10 -1.84 -21.98
C ASP A 155 -5.83 -3.20 -21.88
N ILE A 156 -5.32 -4.16 -21.09
CA ILE A 156 -6.01 -5.43 -20.82
C ILE A 156 -7.34 -5.22 -20.09
N ALA A 157 -7.40 -4.30 -19.14
CA ALA A 157 -8.64 -3.99 -18.43
C ALA A 157 -9.69 -3.39 -19.37
N ALA A 158 -9.30 -2.51 -20.29
CA ALA A 158 -10.19 -1.97 -21.32
C ALA A 158 -10.73 -3.08 -22.24
N ILE A 159 -9.84 -3.95 -22.74
CA ILE A 159 -10.26 -5.11 -23.56
C ILE A 159 -11.21 -6.02 -22.78
N ARG A 160 -10.94 -6.30 -21.51
CA ARG A 160 -11.81 -7.11 -20.66
C ARG A 160 -13.24 -6.55 -20.64
N MET A 161 -13.41 -5.23 -20.53
CA MET A 161 -14.73 -4.61 -20.55
C MET A 161 -15.44 -4.78 -21.90
N GLU A 162 -14.71 -4.69 -23.02
CA GLU A 162 -15.26 -4.96 -24.35
C GLU A 162 -15.67 -6.44 -24.48
N VAL A 163 -14.83 -7.36 -24.01
CA VAL A 163 -15.12 -8.81 -23.99
C VAL A 163 -16.35 -9.12 -23.12
N ASP A 164 -16.52 -8.43 -21.98
CA ASP A 164 -17.72 -8.54 -21.14
C ASP A 164 -19.00 -8.10 -21.87
N LYS A 165 -18.91 -7.08 -22.73
CA LYS A 165 -20.03 -6.63 -23.56
C LYS A 165 -20.37 -7.68 -24.62
N PHE A 166 -19.38 -8.21 -25.34
CA PHE A 166 -19.62 -9.25 -26.32
C PHE A 166 -20.16 -10.52 -25.69
N ALA A 167 -19.67 -10.91 -24.50
CA ALA A 167 -20.17 -12.06 -23.75
C ALA A 167 -21.69 -11.98 -23.51
N LYS A 168 -22.22 -10.81 -23.18
CA LYS A 168 -23.67 -10.59 -23.00
C LYS A 168 -24.44 -10.79 -24.32
N GLN A 169 -23.89 -10.31 -25.43
CA GLN A 169 -24.50 -10.48 -26.74
C GLN A 169 -24.48 -11.95 -27.19
N VAL A 170 -23.36 -12.66 -26.97
CA VAL A 170 -23.24 -14.11 -27.23
C VAL A 170 -24.29 -14.89 -26.43
N ALA A 171 -24.46 -14.58 -25.14
CA ALA A 171 -25.48 -15.22 -24.30
C ALA A 171 -26.91 -14.95 -24.81
N SER A 172 -27.21 -13.74 -25.28
CA SER A 172 -28.51 -13.42 -25.89
C SER A 172 -28.76 -14.23 -27.16
N VAL A 173 -27.76 -14.32 -28.04
CA VAL A 173 -27.85 -15.11 -29.29
C VAL A 173 -28.00 -16.60 -28.98
N GLU A 174 -27.28 -17.10 -27.98
CA GLU A 174 -27.41 -18.47 -27.49
C GLU A 174 -28.82 -18.78 -27.02
N MET A 175 -29.41 -17.89 -26.21
CA MET A 175 -30.79 -18.03 -25.73
C MET A 175 -31.81 -18.05 -26.87
N ASP A 176 -31.67 -17.17 -27.86
CA ASP A 176 -32.60 -17.10 -28.99
C ASP A 176 -32.53 -18.37 -29.86
N ILE A 177 -31.32 -18.86 -30.16
CA ILE A 177 -31.12 -20.08 -30.96
C ILE A 177 -31.61 -21.32 -30.21
N ASN A 178 -31.27 -21.45 -28.92
CA ASN A 178 -31.76 -22.55 -28.08
C ASN A 178 -33.29 -22.50 -27.90
N GLY A 179 -33.88 -21.29 -27.92
CA GLY A 179 -35.31 -21.06 -27.95
C GLY A 179 -35.98 -21.32 -29.31
N GLY A 180 -35.23 -21.75 -30.32
CA GLY A 180 -35.76 -22.09 -31.64
C GLY A 180 -35.99 -20.90 -32.57
N LYS A 181 -35.51 -19.69 -32.22
CA LYS A 181 -35.55 -18.53 -33.10
C LYS A 181 -34.35 -18.53 -34.05
N LYS A 182 -34.61 -18.29 -35.34
CA LYS A 182 -33.55 -18.12 -36.34
C LYS A 182 -32.91 -16.74 -36.19
N VAL A 183 -31.61 -16.72 -35.90
CA VAL A 183 -30.82 -15.48 -35.81
C VAL A 183 -30.19 -15.19 -37.17
N MET A 184 -30.03 -13.91 -37.52
CA MET A 184 -29.37 -13.51 -38.76
C MET A 184 -27.90 -13.94 -38.73
N GLU A 185 -27.44 -14.61 -39.79
CA GLU A 185 -26.06 -15.12 -39.85
C GLU A 185 -25.01 -13.99 -39.77
N THR A 186 -25.31 -12.82 -40.32
CA THR A 186 -24.45 -11.63 -40.23
C THR A 186 -24.24 -11.17 -38.79
N THR A 187 -25.21 -11.35 -37.89
CA THR A 187 -25.08 -11.03 -36.46
C THR A 187 -24.06 -11.93 -35.78
N ILE A 188 -24.10 -13.24 -36.09
CA ILE A 188 -23.15 -14.23 -35.55
C ILE A 188 -21.74 -13.93 -36.09
N LEU A 189 -21.62 -13.71 -37.40
CA LEU A 189 -20.35 -13.38 -38.05
C LEU A 189 -19.73 -12.09 -37.51
N SER A 190 -20.54 -11.04 -37.33
CA SER A 190 -20.08 -9.79 -36.76
C SER A 190 -19.58 -9.97 -35.33
N LEU A 191 -20.27 -10.73 -34.47
CA LEU A 191 -19.79 -11.02 -33.11
C LEU A 191 -18.47 -11.79 -33.11
N THR A 192 -18.31 -12.77 -34.01
CA THR A 192 -17.04 -13.50 -34.18
C THR A 192 -15.91 -12.56 -34.59
N GLU A 193 -16.15 -11.66 -35.56
CA GLU A 193 -15.15 -10.67 -35.98
C GLU A 193 -14.75 -9.74 -34.83
N HIS A 194 -15.71 -9.23 -34.06
CA HIS A 194 -15.44 -8.39 -32.90
C HIS A 194 -14.58 -9.11 -31.85
N LEU A 195 -14.86 -10.39 -31.57
CA LEU A 195 -14.07 -11.21 -30.64
C LEU A 195 -12.65 -11.51 -31.18
N MET A 196 -12.52 -11.82 -32.46
CA MET A 196 -11.21 -12.01 -33.12
C MET A 196 -10.36 -10.73 -33.07
N ASN A 197 -10.97 -9.56 -33.29
CA ASN A 197 -10.29 -8.28 -33.14
C ASN A 197 -9.77 -8.06 -31.71
N GLN A 198 -10.49 -8.52 -30.68
CA GLN A 198 -9.98 -8.48 -29.30
C GLN A 198 -8.78 -9.41 -29.08
N LEU A 199 -8.75 -10.60 -29.70
CA LEU A 199 -7.58 -11.48 -29.64
C LEU A 199 -6.35 -10.81 -30.22
N ILE A 200 -6.48 -10.20 -31.41
CA ILE A 200 -5.37 -9.48 -32.07
C ILE A 200 -4.86 -8.35 -31.17
N LYS A 201 -5.77 -7.58 -30.56
CA LYS A 201 -5.39 -6.53 -29.60
C LYS A 201 -4.67 -7.10 -28.38
N LEU A 202 -5.15 -8.21 -27.80
CA LEU A 202 -4.50 -8.87 -26.66
C LEU A 202 -3.10 -9.35 -27.04
N ASP A 203 -2.91 -9.95 -28.20
CA ASP A 203 -1.61 -10.45 -28.67
C ASP A 203 -0.60 -9.33 -28.92
N GLY A 204 -1.08 -8.15 -29.33
CA GLY A 204 -0.26 -6.94 -29.47
C GLY A 204 0.25 -6.37 -28.14
N ILE A 205 -0.32 -6.74 -26.99
CA ILE A 205 0.09 -6.22 -25.69
C ILE A 205 1.29 -7.00 -25.16
N SER A 206 2.44 -6.32 -25.09
CA SER A 206 3.63 -6.83 -24.41
C SER A 206 3.45 -6.76 -22.89
N ALA A 207 3.30 -7.92 -22.23
CA ALA A 207 3.10 -8.05 -20.80
C ALA A 207 4.03 -9.11 -20.18
N ASP A 208 4.44 -8.89 -18.93
CA ASP A 208 5.30 -9.79 -18.16
C ASP A 208 4.72 -10.01 -16.74
N GLY A 209 5.15 -11.06 -16.05
CA GLY A 209 4.66 -11.43 -14.72
C GLY A 209 3.14 -11.62 -14.66
N ASP A 210 2.49 -11.00 -13.68
CA ASP A 210 1.05 -11.15 -13.45
C ASP A 210 0.18 -10.60 -14.59
N VAL A 211 0.64 -9.54 -15.27
CA VAL A 211 -0.11 -8.94 -16.38
C VAL A 211 -0.15 -9.89 -17.59
N LYS A 212 0.89 -10.73 -17.75
CA LYS A 212 0.88 -11.82 -18.74
C LYS A 212 -0.17 -12.88 -18.41
N LEU A 213 -0.34 -13.20 -17.13
CA LEU A 213 -1.39 -14.12 -16.67
C LEU A 213 -2.78 -13.55 -16.93
N GLN A 214 -3.00 -12.26 -16.64
CA GLN A 214 -4.26 -11.57 -16.96
C GLN A 214 -4.57 -11.60 -18.46
N ARG A 215 -3.58 -11.30 -19.31
CA ARG A 215 -3.71 -11.41 -20.78
C ARG A 215 -4.12 -12.81 -21.20
N LYS A 216 -3.43 -13.85 -20.69
CA LYS A 216 -3.73 -15.26 -21.02
C LYS A 216 -5.14 -15.65 -20.62
N MET A 217 -5.61 -15.20 -19.45
CA MET A 217 -6.97 -15.44 -18.99
C MET A 217 -8.01 -14.81 -19.93
N GLN A 218 -7.79 -13.58 -20.40
CA GLN A 218 -8.69 -12.94 -21.37
C GLN A 218 -8.67 -13.67 -22.72
N VAL A 219 -7.51 -14.13 -23.20
CA VAL A 219 -7.42 -14.91 -24.45
C VAL A 219 -8.25 -16.20 -24.36
N THR A 220 -8.08 -16.98 -23.29
CA THR A 220 -8.85 -18.22 -23.09
C THR A 220 -10.35 -17.94 -23.01
N ARG A 221 -10.74 -16.83 -22.37
CA ARG A 221 -12.14 -16.43 -22.28
C ARG A 221 -12.74 -16.08 -23.64
N VAL A 222 -12.02 -15.33 -24.46
CA VAL A 222 -12.47 -14.95 -25.81
C VAL A 222 -12.56 -16.18 -26.71
N GLN A 223 -11.56 -17.06 -26.67
CA GLN A 223 -11.58 -18.33 -27.43
C GLN A 223 -12.83 -19.16 -27.11
N LYS A 224 -13.18 -19.29 -25.82
CA LYS A 224 -14.40 -20.00 -25.41
C LYS A 224 -15.67 -19.40 -26.02
N TYR A 225 -15.78 -18.06 -26.08
CA TYR A 225 -16.95 -17.43 -26.69
C TYR A 225 -17.01 -17.63 -28.21
N ILE A 226 -15.86 -17.67 -28.89
CA ILE A 226 -15.77 -17.98 -30.32
C ILE A 226 -16.24 -19.42 -30.59
N GLU A 227 -15.74 -20.39 -29.81
CA GLU A 227 -16.17 -21.79 -29.91
C GLU A 227 -17.70 -21.94 -29.70
N THR A 228 -18.26 -21.22 -28.72
CA THR A 228 -19.72 -21.17 -28.52
C THR A 228 -20.43 -20.61 -29.76
N LEU A 229 -19.97 -19.49 -30.32
CA LEU A 229 -20.55 -18.90 -31.52
C LEU A 229 -20.46 -19.82 -32.74
N ASP A 230 -19.37 -20.55 -32.93
CA ASP A 230 -19.22 -21.52 -34.03
C ASP A 230 -20.22 -22.67 -33.90
N THR A 231 -20.42 -23.16 -32.66
CA THR A 231 -21.43 -24.17 -32.37
C THR A 231 -22.84 -23.64 -32.64
N LEU A 232 -23.11 -22.39 -32.26
CA LEU A 232 -24.38 -21.71 -32.52
C LEU A 232 -24.62 -21.46 -34.00
N LYS A 233 -23.58 -21.14 -34.77
CA LYS A 233 -23.65 -20.97 -36.22
C LYS A 233 -24.16 -22.24 -36.88
N ILE A 234 -23.59 -23.39 -36.54
CA ILE A 234 -24.02 -24.71 -37.05
C ILE A 234 -25.48 -24.98 -36.69
N LYS A 235 -25.86 -24.82 -35.42
CA LYS A 235 -27.24 -25.01 -34.95
C LYS A 235 -28.23 -24.11 -35.71
N ASN A 236 -27.89 -22.85 -35.90
CA ASN A 236 -28.72 -21.87 -36.60
C ASN A 236 -28.91 -22.21 -38.09
N SER A 237 -27.88 -22.78 -38.75
CA SER A 237 -27.99 -23.27 -40.13
C SER A 237 -28.93 -24.48 -40.24
N MET A 238 -28.93 -25.39 -39.25
CA MET A 238 -29.82 -26.57 -39.24
C MET A 238 -31.30 -26.20 -39.08
N MET A 239 -31.61 -25.07 -38.46
CA MET A 239 -32.98 -24.56 -38.27
C MET A 239 -33.65 -24.09 -39.57
N GLY A 240 -32.88 -23.83 -40.62
CA GLY A 240 -33.39 -23.49 -41.95
C GLY A 240 -33.76 -24.69 -42.82
N SER A 241 -33.22 -25.87 -42.53
CA SER A 241 -33.39 -27.07 -43.37
C SER A 241 -34.58 -27.94 -42.93
N ASN A 242 -34.93 -27.93 -41.63
CA ASN A 242 -35.94 -28.83 -41.08
C ASN A 242 -37.37 -28.24 -41.03
N ARG A 243 -37.87 -27.73 -42.16
CA ARG A 243 -39.31 -27.40 -42.34
C ARG A 243 -40.05 -28.34 -43.29
N ALA A 244 -39.40 -29.44 -43.68
CA ALA A 244 -40.06 -30.59 -44.29
C ALA A 244 -39.92 -31.79 -43.34
N ASN A 245 -40.96 -31.97 -42.52
CA ASN A 245 -41.34 -33.24 -41.91
C ASN A 245 -40.43 -33.83 -40.81
N THR A 246 -40.71 -33.54 -39.53
CA THR A 246 -40.78 -34.62 -38.52
C THR A 246 -41.60 -34.21 -37.30
N LYS A 247 -42.56 -35.08 -36.96
CA LYS A 247 -43.38 -35.03 -35.75
C LYS A 247 -42.47 -35.21 -34.51
N PHE A 248 -42.75 -34.45 -33.46
CA PHE A 248 -42.15 -34.61 -32.14
C PHE A 248 -42.32 -36.05 -31.62
N PRO A 249 -41.36 -36.53 -30.82
CA PRO A 249 -41.76 -37.01 -29.49
C PRO A 249 -41.04 -36.20 -28.42
N THR A 250 -41.86 -35.71 -27.48
CA THR A 250 -41.45 -35.11 -26.22
C THR A 250 -40.53 -36.08 -25.47
N ARG A 251 -39.26 -35.70 -25.29
CA ARG A 251 -38.40 -36.31 -24.26
C ARG A 251 -38.07 -35.24 -23.25
N HIS A 252 -38.72 -35.34 -22.10
CA HIS A 252 -38.38 -34.62 -20.88
C HIS A 252 -36.87 -34.73 -20.63
N GLN A 253 -36.15 -33.62 -20.70
CA GLN A 253 -34.87 -33.49 -20.01
C GLN A 253 -34.86 -32.19 -19.23
N HIS A 254 -34.52 -32.38 -17.97
CA HIS A 254 -34.40 -31.45 -16.87
C HIS A 254 -33.56 -30.21 -17.26
N PRO A 255 -33.89 -29.00 -16.80
CA PRO A 255 -33.03 -27.84 -17.04
C PRO A 255 -31.81 -27.95 -16.12
N GLN A 256 -30.63 -28.25 -16.69
CA GLN A 256 -29.35 -28.00 -16.03
C GLN A 256 -29.01 -26.52 -16.26
N VAL A 257 -29.48 -25.69 -15.33
CA VAL A 257 -29.05 -24.31 -15.20
C VAL A 257 -27.57 -24.34 -14.81
N PHE A 258 -26.67 -24.10 -15.75
CA PHE A 258 -25.29 -23.76 -15.42
C PHE A 258 -25.28 -22.32 -14.90
N THR A 259 -25.59 -22.14 -13.62
CA THR A 259 -25.18 -20.94 -12.89
C THR A 259 -23.66 -20.95 -12.82
N CYS A 260 -23.01 -20.22 -13.73
CA CYS A 260 -21.63 -19.81 -13.50
C CYS A 260 -21.63 -18.75 -12.40
N GLU A 261 -21.62 -19.19 -11.15
CA GLU A 261 -21.20 -18.34 -10.04
C GLU A 261 -19.77 -17.86 -10.31
N MET A 262 -19.63 -16.55 -10.47
CA MET A 262 -18.34 -15.88 -10.45
C MET A 262 -17.77 -15.97 -9.04
N LYS A 263 -16.75 -16.82 -8.83
CA LYS A 263 -15.84 -16.64 -7.69
C LYS A 263 -14.95 -15.44 -7.97
N ILE A 264 -15.30 -14.31 -7.38
CA ILE A 264 -14.42 -13.15 -7.24
C ILE A 264 -13.28 -13.57 -6.30
N TYR A 265 -12.11 -13.89 -6.86
CA TYR A 265 -10.89 -14.02 -6.08
C TYR A 265 -10.34 -12.61 -5.79
N ASN A 266 -10.67 -12.09 -4.62
CA ASN A 266 -9.92 -11.01 -3.99
C ASN A 266 -8.64 -11.60 -3.40
N ASN A 267 -7.49 -11.34 -4.00
CA ASN A 267 -6.20 -11.54 -3.34
C ASN A 267 -5.90 -10.30 -2.48
N GLN A 268 -6.02 -10.45 -1.16
CA GLN A 268 -5.36 -9.59 -0.19
C GLN A 268 -4.24 -10.39 0.46
N ASP A 269 -3.01 -10.01 0.15
CA ASP A 269 -1.81 -10.43 0.87
C ASP A 269 -1.82 -9.90 2.31
N LYS A 270 -1.50 -10.78 3.27
CA LYS A 270 -0.64 -10.48 4.45
C LYS A 270 -0.17 -11.75 5.16
N PRO A 271 0.94 -11.70 5.91
CA PRO A 271 1.98 -12.71 5.84
C PRO A 271 1.93 -13.82 6.89
N ASP A 272 2.61 -14.89 6.50
CA ASP A 272 3.05 -16.09 7.18
C ASP A 272 3.54 -15.91 8.64
N LYS A 273 2.98 -16.74 9.54
CA LYS A 273 3.62 -17.16 10.78
C LYS A 273 3.53 -18.68 10.90
N ARG A 274 4.70 -19.30 10.79
CA ARG A 274 5.05 -20.67 11.15
C ARG A 274 4.44 -21.10 12.49
N ASP A 275 3.95 -22.34 12.55
CA ASP A 275 4.26 -23.30 13.62
C ASP A 275 3.92 -24.74 13.20
N TRP A 276 4.85 -25.66 13.48
CA TRP A 276 4.75 -27.13 13.35
C TRP A 276 3.88 -27.73 14.48
N PRO A 277 3.18 -28.86 14.28
CA PRO A 277 3.76 -30.22 14.41
C PRO A 277 3.21 -31.19 13.34
N GLY A 278 3.85 -32.26 12.88
CA GLY A 278 4.67 -33.25 13.55
C GLY A 278 3.97 -34.60 13.37
N THR A 279 4.20 -35.32 12.26
CA THR A 279 3.81 -36.73 12.17
C THR A 279 4.67 -37.49 11.17
N ASN A 280 5.25 -38.58 11.67
CA ASN A 280 6.14 -39.50 10.98
C ASN A 280 5.39 -40.31 9.89
N ALA A 281 5.94 -40.34 8.68
CA ALA A 281 5.76 -41.46 7.76
C ALA A 281 7.02 -41.63 6.91
N ARG A 282 7.66 -42.79 7.03
CA ARG A 282 8.88 -43.19 6.31
C ARG A 282 8.62 -43.29 4.79
N PRO A 283 9.54 -42.88 3.90
CA PRO A 283 9.43 -43.16 2.48
C PRO A 283 9.99 -44.55 2.14
N ALA A 284 9.22 -45.33 1.38
CA ALA A 284 9.65 -46.57 0.78
C ALA A 284 10.69 -46.30 -0.33
N MET A 285 11.85 -46.93 -0.24
CA MET A 285 12.86 -46.95 -1.30
C MET A 285 12.35 -47.79 -2.48
N ILE A 286 12.24 -47.18 -3.65
CA ILE A 286 12.23 -47.91 -4.92
C ILE A 286 13.55 -47.61 -5.61
N SER A 287 14.45 -48.58 -5.55
CA SER A 287 15.68 -48.61 -6.34
C SER A 287 15.33 -49.15 -7.73
N THR A 288 15.58 -48.37 -8.76
CA THR A 288 15.82 -48.92 -10.10
C THR A 288 17.07 -48.26 -10.67
N LYS A 289 18.15 -49.05 -10.67
CA LYS A 289 19.42 -48.78 -11.34
C LYS A 289 19.17 -48.68 -12.85
N TRP A 290 19.82 -47.72 -13.51
CA TRP A 290 20.05 -47.76 -14.95
C TRP A 290 21.56 -47.82 -15.16
N GLU A 291 22.02 -48.99 -15.62
CA GLU A 291 23.38 -49.23 -16.09
C GLU A 291 23.55 -48.70 -17.52
N THR A 292 24.77 -48.26 -17.74
CA THR A 292 25.37 -47.75 -18.97
C THR A 292 25.56 -48.88 -19.99
N PHE A 293 25.27 -48.62 -21.27
CA PHE A 293 26.10 -48.95 -22.43
C PHE A 293 25.57 -48.20 -23.66
#